data_AF-G3U6C2-F1
#
_entry.id   AF-G3U6C2-F1
#
_cell.length_a   1.000
_cell.length_b   1.000
_cell.length_c   1.000
_cell.angle_alpha   90.00
_cell.angle_beta   90.00
_cell.angle_gamma   90.00
#
_symmetry.space_group_name_H-M   'P 1'
#
loop_
_entity.id
_entity.type
_entity.pdbx_description
1 polymer ?
#
loop_
_entity_poly.entity_id
_entity_poly.type
_entity_poly.pdbx_seq_one_letter_code
_entity_poly.pdbx_strand_id
1 'polypeptide(L)'
;MDKLLVALLLILWLQSDWVNSQPKEKDDQEVKQNPPSLKIQEGKISILNCDYTNNLFDYFAWYKKSPAKGPALLIATRSGVERKERFTVFLNKSAKQLSLHIAASQPGDSATYFCAAS
;
A
#
# COMPACT_ATOMS: atom_id res chain seq x y z
N MET A 1 -26.88 1.68 48.60
CA MET A 1 -26.49 2.24 47.28
C MET A 1 -25.66 1.25 46.47
N ASP A 2 -25.58 0.00 46.94
CA ASP A 2 -24.49 -0.92 46.57
C ASP A 2 -24.90 -1.86 45.43
N LYS A 3 -26.20 -2.09 45.26
CA LYS A 3 -26.75 -2.91 44.18
C LYS A 3 -26.68 -2.20 42.82
N LEU A 4 -26.81 -0.88 42.80
CA LEU A 4 -26.69 -0.05 41.59
C LEU A 4 -25.23 0.03 41.12
N LEU A 5 -24.26 0.10 42.04
CA LEU A 5 -22.84 0.11 41.71
C LEU A 5 -22.39 -1.23 41.11
N VAL A 6 -22.87 -2.34 41.68
CA VAL A 6 -22.61 -3.70 41.16
C VAL A 6 -23.26 -3.89 39.78
N ALA A 7 -24.48 -3.39 39.58
CA ALA A 7 -25.13 -3.45 38.27
C ALA A 7 -24.38 -2.62 37.20
N LEU A 8 -23.88 -1.43 37.55
CA LEU A 8 -23.08 -0.60 36.64
C LEU A 8 -21.74 -1.26 36.25
N LEU A 9 -21.10 -1.96 37.20
CA LEU A 9 -19.88 -2.70 36.93
C LEU A 9 -20.10 -3.90 36.00
N LEU A 10 -21.27 -4.55 36.02
CA LEU A 10 -21.59 -5.66 35.11
C LEU A 10 -21.89 -5.19 33.68
N ILE A 11 -22.45 -3.98 33.51
CA ILE A 11 -22.77 -3.41 32.19
C ILE A 11 -21.49 -3.00 31.44
N LEU A 12 -20.42 -2.64 32.15
CA LEU A 12 -19.11 -2.28 31.57
C LEU A 12 -18.40 -3.45 30.86
N TRP A 13 -18.84 -4.69 31.02
CA TRP A 13 -18.23 -5.88 30.42
C TRP A 13 -18.90 -6.29 29.09
N LEU A 14 -20.03 -5.68 28.74
CA LEU A 14 -20.84 -6.03 27.56
C LEU A 14 -20.55 -5.15 26.32
N GLN A 15 -19.54 -4.29 26.38
CA GLN A 15 -19.26 -3.29 25.33
C GLN A 15 -17.85 -3.37 24.75
N SER A 16 -17.04 -4.36 25.13
CA SER A 16 -15.82 -4.64 24.37
C SER A 16 -16.19 -5.44 23.13
N ASP A 17 -16.90 -4.80 22.19
CA ASP A 17 -17.03 -5.27 20.81
C ASP A 17 -15.62 -5.21 20.21
N TRP A 18 -14.85 -6.26 20.45
CA TRP A 18 -13.57 -6.43 19.78
C TRP A 18 -13.87 -6.54 18.29
N VAL A 19 -13.40 -5.56 17.52
CA VAL A 19 -13.26 -5.73 16.08
C VAL A 19 -12.23 -6.83 15.88
N ASN A 20 -12.72 -8.05 15.69
CA ASN A 20 -11.88 -9.17 15.35
C ASN A 20 -11.45 -9.01 13.89
N SER A 21 -10.31 -8.37 13.67
CA SER A 21 -9.60 -8.50 12.41
C SER A 21 -9.14 -9.95 12.31
N GLN A 22 -9.93 -10.82 11.68
CA GLN A 22 -9.47 -12.17 11.38
C GLN A 22 -8.15 -12.06 10.62
N PRO A 23 -7.03 -12.60 11.14
CA PRO A 23 -5.85 -12.79 10.33
C PRO A 23 -6.27 -13.79 9.26
N LYS A 24 -6.33 -13.36 7.99
CA LYS A 24 -6.39 -14.33 6.89
C LYS A 24 -5.12 -15.16 7.00
N GLU A 25 -5.25 -16.37 7.52
CA GLU A 25 -4.19 -17.36 7.63
C GLU A 25 -3.96 -17.99 6.25
N LYS A 26 -3.49 -17.16 5.32
CA LYS A 26 -2.99 -17.58 4.01
C LYS A 26 -2.20 -16.42 3.44
N ASP A 27 -1.05 -16.72 2.86
CA ASP A 27 -0.22 -15.80 2.07
C ASP A 27 -0.94 -15.42 0.75
N ASP A 28 -2.23 -15.09 0.81
CA ASP A 28 -3.06 -14.60 -0.28
C ASP A 28 -2.89 -13.07 -0.37
N GLN A 29 -1.64 -12.58 -0.35
CA GLN A 29 -1.36 -11.18 -0.61
C GLN A 29 -1.66 -10.91 -2.09
N GLU A 30 -2.77 -10.21 -2.39
CA GLU A 30 -3.22 -9.97 -3.76
C GLU A 30 -2.26 -9.08 -4.56
N VAL A 31 -1.33 -8.40 -3.87
CA VAL A 31 -0.22 -7.62 -4.43
C VAL A 31 1.09 -7.93 -3.72
N LYS A 32 2.21 -8.07 -4.43
CA LYS A 32 3.53 -8.43 -3.88
C LYS A 32 4.63 -7.54 -4.45
N GLN A 33 5.33 -6.81 -3.58
CA GLN A 33 6.47 -5.96 -3.98
C GLN A 33 7.80 -6.70 -3.81
N ASN A 34 8.65 -6.67 -4.84
CA ASN A 34 9.97 -7.29 -4.82
C ASN A 34 10.99 -6.46 -5.64
N PRO A 35 12.19 -6.17 -5.09
CA PRO A 35 12.63 -6.41 -3.71
C PRO A 35 11.91 -5.49 -2.70
N PRO A 36 11.93 -5.83 -1.40
CA PRO A 36 11.27 -5.04 -0.36
C PRO A 36 11.96 -3.68 -0.11
N SER A 37 13.22 -3.53 -0.52
CA SER A 37 13.96 -2.28 -0.43
C SER A 37 15.01 -2.20 -1.53
N LEU A 38 15.38 -0.96 -1.89
CA LEU A 38 16.35 -0.66 -2.94
C LEU A 38 17.29 0.46 -2.45
N LYS A 39 18.56 0.38 -2.84
CA LYS A 39 19.52 1.48 -2.71
C LYS A 39 19.92 1.90 -4.11
N ILE A 40 19.64 3.15 -4.48
CA ILE A 40 19.85 3.68 -5.82
C ILE A 40 20.75 4.90 -5.72
N GLN A 41 21.71 5.00 -6.62
CA GLN A 41 22.56 6.19 -6.73
C GLN A 41 21.76 7.37 -7.29
N GLU A 42 22.03 8.57 -6.78
CA GLU A 42 21.44 9.81 -7.31
C GLU A 42 21.65 9.93 -8.84
N GLY A 43 20.64 10.47 -9.53
CA GLY A 43 20.63 10.61 -10.98
C GLY A 43 20.34 9.32 -11.77
N LYS A 44 20.38 8.14 -11.14
CA LYS A 44 19.99 6.87 -11.79
C LYS A 44 18.47 6.67 -11.78
N ILE A 45 18.00 5.79 -12.64
CA ILE A 45 16.60 5.35 -12.65
C ILE A 45 16.35 4.37 -11.51
N SER A 46 15.27 4.58 -10.75
CA SER A 46 14.76 3.62 -9.78
C SER A 46 13.55 2.89 -10.37
N ILE A 47 13.48 1.58 -10.19
CA ILE A 47 12.38 0.74 -10.67
C ILE A 47 11.83 -0.06 -9.49
N LEU A 48 10.60 0.22 -9.11
CA LEU A 48 9.85 -0.50 -8.08
C LEU A 48 8.84 -1.43 -8.77
N ASN A 49 8.85 -2.70 -8.42
CA ASN A 49 7.97 -3.71 -9.03
C ASN A 49 6.92 -4.20 -8.03
N CYS A 50 5.73 -4.49 -8.55
CA CYS A 50 4.61 -5.05 -7.82
C CYS A 50 3.88 -6.05 -8.71
N ASP A 51 3.89 -7.32 -8.31
CA ASP A 51 3.09 -8.36 -8.94
C ASP A 51 1.70 -8.39 -8.28
N TYR A 52 0.67 -8.81 -9.00
CA TYR A 52 -0.67 -8.99 -8.44
C TYR A 52 -1.33 -10.27 -8.95
N THR A 53 -2.35 -10.76 -8.24
CA THR A 53 -2.96 -12.06 -8.57
C THR A 53 -4.38 -11.93 -9.12
N ASN A 54 -5.15 -10.95 -8.65
CA ASN A 54 -6.57 -10.80 -8.99
C ASN A 54 -6.77 -10.12 -10.36
N ASN A 55 -7.44 -10.81 -11.28
CA ASN A 55 -7.70 -10.33 -12.65
C ASN A 55 -8.80 -9.26 -12.71
N LEU A 56 -9.59 -9.11 -11.65
CA LEU A 56 -10.70 -8.15 -11.62
C LEU A 56 -10.23 -6.73 -11.30
N PHE A 57 -8.99 -6.56 -10.81
CA PHE A 57 -8.44 -5.24 -10.51
C PHE A 57 -8.37 -4.38 -11.77
N ASP A 58 -8.92 -3.17 -11.65
CA ASP A 58 -9.05 -2.21 -12.74
C ASP A 58 -8.36 -0.87 -12.45
N TYR A 59 -8.01 -0.63 -11.18
CA TYR A 59 -7.36 0.58 -10.70
C TYR A 59 -6.08 0.23 -9.95
N PHE A 60 -4.97 0.80 -10.40
CA PHE A 60 -3.64 0.52 -9.89
C PHE A 60 -2.95 1.81 -9.47
N ALA A 61 -2.41 1.84 -8.25
CA ALA A 61 -1.85 3.05 -7.67
C ALA A 61 -0.51 2.79 -6.99
N TRP A 62 0.36 3.80 -7.05
CA TRP A 62 1.54 3.90 -6.21
C TRP A 62 1.36 5.02 -5.19
N TYR A 63 1.68 4.73 -3.94
CA TYR A 63 1.70 5.68 -2.84
C TYR A 63 3.13 5.90 -2.37
N LYS A 64 3.46 7.14 -1.99
CA LYS A 64 4.72 7.50 -1.34
C LYS A 64 4.44 7.90 0.10
N LYS A 65 5.15 7.29 1.04
CA LYS A 65 5.11 7.63 2.47
C LYS A 65 6.46 8.23 2.87
N SER A 66 6.46 9.54 3.08
CA SER A 66 7.61 10.28 3.61
C SER A 66 7.74 10.08 5.13
N PRO A 67 8.95 10.24 5.71
CA PRO A 67 9.12 10.29 7.16
C PRO A 67 8.16 11.30 7.80
N ALA A 68 7.48 10.90 8.87
CA ALA A 68 6.47 11.68 9.60
C ALA A 68 5.16 12.00 8.85
N LYS A 69 4.91 11.46 7.65
CA LYS A 69 3.64 11.61 6.92
C LYS A 69 2.97 10.25 6.67
N GLY A 70 1.65 10.27 6.49
CA GLY A 70 0.90 9.12 5.99
C GLY A 70 1.20 8.84 4.50
N PRO A 71 0.78 7.67 3.98
CA PRO A 71 0.86 7.40 2.54
C PRO A 71 0.05 8.43 1.74
N ALA A 72 0.67 9.03 0.73
CA ALA A 72 0.03 9.95 -0.21
C ALA A 72 0.05 9.37 -1.62
N LEU A 73 -1.03 9.56 -2.37
CA LEU A 73 -1.13 9.10 -3.75
C LEU A 73 -0.04 9.78 -4.59
N LEU A 74 0.83 8.99 -5.22
CA LEU A 74 1.86 9.49 -6.11
C LEU A 74 1.33 9.59 -7.54
N ILE A 75 0.84 8.47 -8.05
CA ILE A 75 0.38 8.27 -9.43
C ILE A 75 -0.48 6.99 -9.50
N ALA A 76 -1.47 6.96 -10.39
CA ALA A 76 -2.35 5.81 -10.61
C ALA A 76 -2.71 5.65 -12.08
N THR A 77 -3.06 4.44 -12.49
CA THR A 77 -3.50 4.12 -13.85
C THR A 77 -4.57 3.04 -13.85
N ARG A 78 -5.42 3.05 -14.88
CA ARG A 78 -6.35 1.94 -15.17
C ARG A 78 -5.86 1.03 -16.30
N SER A 79 -4.88 1.49 -17.08
CA SER A 79 -4.39 0.82 -18.28
C SER A 79 -3.06 1.35 -18.78
N GLY A 80 -2.20 0.47 -19.30
CA GLY A 80 -1.05 0.86 -20.10
C GLY A 80 0.00 1.64 -19.31
N VAL A 81 0.26 2.89 -19.71
CA VAL A 81 1.33 3.71 -19.16
C VAL A 81 0.79 5.08 -18.73
N GLU A 82 1.11 5.50 -17.51
CA GLU A 82 0.78 6.82 -16.99
C GLU A 82 2.05 7.57 -16.59
N ARG A 83 2.11 8.88 -16.84
CA ARG A 83 3.30 9.72 -16.57
C ARG A 83 2.92 10.97 -15.82
N LYS A 84 3.68 11.25 -14.76
CA LYS A 84 3.60 12.48 -13.99
C LYS A 84 5.00 12.92 -13.60
N GLU A 85 5.46 14.03 -14.17
CA GLU A 85 6.81 14.57 -13.92
C GLU A 85 7.90 13.51 -14.17
N ARG A 86 8.69 13.16 -13.15
CA ARG A 86 9.75 12.13 -13.19
C ARG A 86 9.22 10.70 -12.95
N PHE A 87 7.94 10.54 -12.65
CA PHE A 87 7.31 9.26 -12.32
C PHE A 87 6.59 8.69 -13.53
N THR A 88 6.88 7.43 -13.88
CA THR A 88 6.15 6.69 -14.90
C THR A 88 5.68 5.36 -14.33
N VAL A 89 4.39 5.08 -14.47
CA VAL A 89 3.82 3.77 -14.13
C VAL A 89 3.61 2.95 -15.39
N PHE A 90 4.00 1.68 -15.35
CA PHE A 90 3.70 0.70 -16.38
C PHE A 90 2.81 -0.40 -15.78
N LEU A 91 1.65 -0.60 -16.39
CA LEU A 91 0.73 -1.68 -16.04
C LEU A 91 0.68 -2.69 -17.19
N ASN A 92 1.15 -3.91 -16.90
CA ASN A 92 1.02 -5.06 -17.77
C ASN A 92 0.00 -6.03 -17.19
N LYS A 93 -1.24 -5.97 -17.70
CA LYS A 93 -2.31 -6.85 -17.21
C LYS A 93 -2.12 -8.33 -17.58
N SER A 94 -1.43 -8.61 -18.69
CA SER A 94 -1.14 -9.98 -19.13
C SER A 94 -0.12 -10.66 -18.21
N ALA A 95 0.95 -9.93 -17.86
CA ALA A 95 1.97 -10.42 -16.92
C ALA A 95 1.54 -10.27 -15.45
N LYS A 96 0.43 -9.57 -15.18
CA LYS A 96 -0.02 -9.15 -13.84
C LYS A 96 1.04 -8.37 -13.06
N GLN A 97 1.64 -7.39 -13.72
CA GLN A 97 2.71 -6.58 -13.14
C GLN A 97 2.42 -5.09 -13.23
N LEU A 98 2.74 -4.39 -12.16
CA LEU A 98 2.75 -2.95 -12.04
C LEU A 98 4.17 -2.50 -11.68
N SER A 99 4.76 -1.61 -12.44
CA SER A 99 6.05 -1.00 -12.09
C SER A 99 5.96 0.52 -12.00
N LEU A 100 6.74 1.10 -11.08
CA LEU A 100 6.97 2.53 -10.96
C LEU A 100 8.43 2.84 -11.30
N HIS A 101 8.63 3.66 -12.31
CA HIS A 101 9.93 4.14 -12.75
C HIS A 101 10.08 5.59 -12.30
N ILE A 102 11.17 5.87 -11.57
CA ILE A 102 11.53 7.22 -11.10
C ILE A 102 12.80 7.64 -11.86
N ALA A 103 12.65 8.58 -12.78
CA ALA A 103 13.77 9.11 -13.55
C ALA A 103 14.62 10.06 -12.70
N ALA A 104 15.94 10.05 -12.91
CA ALA A 104 16.90 10.94 -12.23
C ALA A 104 16.66 11.01 -10.71
N SER A 105 16.78 9.87 -10.02
CA SER A 105 16.47 9.74 -8.59
C SER A 105 17.17 10.82 -7.76
N GLN A 106 16.44 11.42 -6.82
CA GLN A 106 16.90 12.52 -5.97
C GLN A 106 16.91 12.09 -4.49
N PRO A 107 17.66 12.75 -3.60
CA PRO A 107 17.64 12.45 -2.17
C PRO A 107 16.22 12.49 -1.55
N GLY A 108 15.37 13.39 -2.04
CA GLY A 108 13.95 13.48 -1.64
C GLY A 108 13.06 12.31 -2.08
N ASP A 109 13.56 11.41 -2.93
CA ASP A 109 12.88 10.17 -3.33
C ASP A 109 13.05 9.05 -2.30
N SER A 110 13.93 9.21 -1.31
CA SER A 110 14.07 8.29 -0.19
C SER A 110 12.79 8.27 0.66
N ALA A 111 12.02 7.19 0.53
CA ALA A 111 10.71 7.02 1.15
C ALA A 111 10.29 5.55 1.11
N THR A 112 9.21 5.21 1.84
CA THR A 112 8.53 3.92 1.66
C THR A 112 7.49 4.07 0.54
N TYR A 113 7.48 3.14 -0.41
CA TYR A 113 6.52 3.12 -1.50
C TYR A 113 5.60 1.91 -1.38
N PHE A 114 4.30 2.11 -1.57
CA PHE A 114 3.28 1.06 -1.53
C PHE A 114 2.58 0.96 -2.88
N CYS A 115 2.45 -0.26 -3.41
CA CYS A 115 1.51 -0.52 -4.50
C CYS A 115 0.14 -0.91 -3.95
N ALA A 116 -0.90 -0.54 -4.68
CA ALA A 116 -2.27 -0.96 -4.41
C ALA A 116 -2.98 -1.28 -5.73
N ALA A 117 -3.88 -2.25 -5.69
CA ALA A 117 -4.75 -2.63 -6.79
C ALA A 117 -6.16 -2.90 -6.25
N SER A 118 -7.19 -2.49 -7.00
CA SER A 118 -8.61 -2.64 -6.66
C SER A 118 -9.45 -2.81 -7.91
#